data_AF-A0A353MHZ3-F1
#
_entry.id   AF-A0A353MHZ3-F1
#
_cell.length_a   1.000
_cell.length_b   1.000
_cell.length_c   1.000
_cell.angle_alpha   90.00
_cell.angle_beta   90.00
_cell.angle_gamma   90.00
#
_symmetry.space_group_name_H-M   'P 1'
#
loop_
_entity.id
_entity.type
_entity.pdbx_description
1 polymer ?
#
loop_
_entity_poly.entity_id
_entity_poly.type
_entity_poly.pdbx_seq_one_letter_code
_entity_poly.pdbx_strand_id
1 'polypeptide(L)'
;MRRKIMKIVHSVIAMALFLTAAAPVCATQLISNGGFESGLSGWTVSDQGSGTWSALSGTSAPFSGMPTVGAASGGSYAMTDQSGPGAHALTQSFTVAPSASVILSFAMFINNYAGAMSGGTTLDMNQQPNQYGRVDILSAGASAFDTTGGVLSNLFIGGGNGLTNPYSPYSFDITSIVGNGGTFQLRFAEVDNQLFFNMGLDDVSIDAATGTAPVPEPGTMMLLGAGFLGLAVYGKRRKNA
;
A
#
# COMPACT_ATOMS: atom_id res chain seq x y z
N MET A 1 -19.71 -84.26 15.56
CA MET A 1 -18.44 -83.53 15.81
C MET A 1 -17.75 -83.19 14.48
N ARG A 2 -17.98 -81.99 13.92
CA ARG A 2 -17.20 -81.44 12.80
C ARG A 2 -17.17 -79.90 12.89
N ARG A 3 -15.93 -79.40 12.86
CA ARG A 3 -15.38 -78.03 12.73
C ARG A 3 -16.30 -76.95 12.10
N LYS A 4 -16.17 -75.70 12.56
CA LYS A 4 -15.45 -74.64 11.80
C LYS A 4 -15.23 -73.35 12.60
N ILE A 5 -13.97 -72.95 12.58
CA ILE A 5 -13.39 -71.65 12.91
C ILE A 5 -13.93 -70.58 11.93
N MET A 6 -14.18 -69.36 12.39
CA MET A 6 -14.05 -68.18 11.53
C MET A 6 -13.58 -66.97 12.36
N LYS A 7 -12.30 -66.65 12.20
CA LYS A 7 -11.69 -65.37 12.59
C LYS A 7 -12.28 -64.29 11.69
N ILE A 8 -12.64 -63.13 12.24
CA ILE A 8 -12.86 -61.92 11.45
C ILE A 8 -12.02 -60.82 12.06
N VAL A 9 -10.90 -60.57 11.38
CA VAL A 9 -9.99 -59.44 11.53
C VAL A 9 -10.66 -58.22 10.92
N HIS A 10 -10.69 -57.07 11.59
CA HIS A 10 -10.94 -55.80 10.92
C HIS A 10 -9.94 -54.74 11.39
N SER A 11 -9.13 -54.34 10.44
CA SER A 11 -8.13 -53.28 10.48
C SER A 11 -8.70 -51.97 11.02
N VAL A 12 -8.01 -51.37 11.99
CA VAL A 12 -8.25 -49.99 12.40
C VAL A 12 -7.44 -49.09 11.46
N ILE A 13 -8.12 -48.49 10.48
CA ILE A 13 -7.57 -47.40 9.68
C ILE A 13 -7.62 -46.14 10.54
N ALA A 14 -6.48 -45.70 11.05
CA ALA A 14 -6.35 -44.40 11.70
C ALA A 14 -6.30 -43.32 10.61
N MET A 15 -7.45 -42.73 10.28
CA MET A 15 -7.51 -41.56 9.39
C MET A 15 -7.46 -40.30 10.25
N ALA A 16 -6.28 -39.66 10.28
CA ALA A 16 -6.10 -38.39 10.96
C ALA A 16 -6.89 -37.29 10.22
N LEU A 17 -7.86 -36.69 10.94
CA LEU A 17 -8.69 -35.60 10.46
C LEU A 17 -7.94 -34.28 10.72
N PHE A 18 -7.41 -33.64 9.67
CA PHE A 18 -6.88 -32.28 9.78
C PHE A 18 -8.00 -31.28 9.49
N LEU A 19 -8.45 -30.57 10.54
CA LEU A 19 -9.36 -29.43 10.43
C LEU A 19 -8.49 -28.17 10.18
N THR A 20 -8.51 -27.62 8.97
CA THR A 20 -7.85 -26.33 8.69
C THR A 20 -8.87 -25.20 8.79
N ALA A 21 -8.79 -24.40 9.85
CA ALA A 21 -9.54 -23.15 9.95
C ALA A 21 -8.99 -22.13 8.92
N ALA A 22 -9.86 -21.42 8.22
CA ALA A 22 -9.46 -20.30 7.36
C ALA A 22 -8.85 -19.19 8.24
N ALA A 23 -7.60 -18.84 8.00
CA ALA A 23 -6.93 -17.77 8.73
C ALA A 23 -7.52 -16.40 8.33
N PRO A 24 -7.64 -15.43 9.27
CA PRO A 24 -8.03 -14.07 8.92
C PRO A 24 -6.99 -13.46 7.98
N VAL A 25 -7.46 -12.80 6.91
CA VAL A 25 -6.60 -12.00 6.04
C VAL A 25 -6.13 -10.79 6.87
N CYS A 26 -4.85 -10.79 7.25
CA CYS A 26 -4.23 -9.66 7.93
C CYS A 26 -3.50 -8.82 6.89
N ALA A 27 -3.85 -7.54 6.77
CA ALA A 27 -3.07 -6.60 5.97
C ALA A 27 -1.84 -6.15 6.77
N THR A 28 -0.69 -6.08 6.11
CA THR A 28 0.58 -5.62 6.68
C THR A 28 0.86 -4.21 6.17
N GLN A 29 0.98 -3.26 7.09
CA GLN A 29 1.46 -1.90 6.79
C GLN A 29 2.94 -1.96 6.38
N LEU A 30 3.28 -1.39 5.22
CA LEU A 30 4.63 -1.38 4.67
C LEU A 30 5.31 0.00 4.77
N ILE A 31 4.56 1.06 5.05
CA ILE A 31 5.08 2.41 5.28
C ILE A 31 5.29 2.65 6.78
N SER A 32 6.48 3.14 7.12
CA SER A 32 6.80 3.66 8.44
C SER A 32 6.61 5.17 8.49
N ASN A 33 6.09 5.68 9.60
CA ASN A 33 5.95 7.12 9.86
C ASN A 33 5.21 7.86 8.71
N GLY A 34 4.11 7.27 8.24
CA GLY A 34 3.30 7.82 7.15
C GLY A 34 2.49 9.07 7.50
N GLY A 35 2.24 9.29 8.80
CA GLY A 35 1.65 10.53 9.33
C GLY A 35 2.69 11.53 9.85
N PHE A 36 3.98 11.30 9.63
CA PHE A 36 5.06 12.26 9.92
C PHE A 36 5.18 12.76 11.38
N GLU A 37 4.56 12.08 12.35
CA GLU A 37 4.60 12.40 13.78
C GLU A 37 6.00 12.30 14.39
N SER A 38 6.90 11.55 13.74
CA SER A 38 8.33 11.48 14.08
C SER A 38 9.20 12.27 13.10
N GLY A 39 8.69 13.40 12.61
CA GLY A 39 9.33 14.18 11.55
C GLY A 39 9.40 13.38 10.24
N LEU A 40 10.51 13.48 9.51
CA LEU A 40 10.75 12.71 8.29
C LEU A 40 11.55 11.41 8.54
N SER A 41 11.58 10.90 9.77
CA SER A 41 12.26 9.64 10.08
C SER A 41 11.68 8.49 9.24
N GLY A 42 12.53 7.64 8.66
CA GLY A 42 12.15 6.58 7.72
C GLY A 42 11.97 7.04 6.27
N TRP A 43 11.91 8.36 6.01
CA TRP A 43 11.87 8.93 4.67
C TRP A 43 13.25 9.47 4.26
N THR A 44 13.52 9.45 2.96
CA THR A 44 14.71 10.04 2.37
C THR A 44 14.32 11.29 1.59
N VAL A 45 14.93 12.42 1.94
CA VAL A 45 14.77 13.68 1.23
C VAL A 45 15.89 13.81 0.19
N SER A 46 15.54 14.16 -1.04
CA SER A 46 16.46 14.45 -2.12
C SER A 46 16.09 15.78 -2.75
N ASP A 47 17.03 16.73 -2.75
CA ASP A 47 16.79 18.11 -3.18
C ASP A 47 17.76 18.52 -4.30
N GLN A 48 17.26 19.32 -5.24
CA GLN A 48 18.02 20.10 -6.18
C GLN A 48 17.53 21.56 -6.11
N GLY A 49 18.46 22.52 -6.15
CA GLY A 49 18.08 23.94 -6.11
C GLY A 49 17.71 24.44 -4.71
N SER A 50 16.74 25.35 -4.65
CA SER A 50 16.28 25.98 -3.41
C SER A 50 14.99 25.35 -2.93
N GLY A 51 14.95 24.94 -1.66
CA GLY A 51 13.78 24.34 -1.04
C GLY A 51 14.10 22.98 -0.47
N THR A 52 13.13 22.38 0.22
CA THR A 52 13.23 21.01 0.72
C THR A 52 11.87 20.47 1.16
N TRP A 53 11.81 19.19 1.48
CA TRP A 53 10.75 18.61 2.29
C TRP A 53 11.00 18.87 3.78
N SER A 54 9.95 19.23 4.51
CA SER A 54 9.98 19.37 5.98
C SER A 54 8.75 18.74 6.60
N ALA A 55 8.86 18.30 7.86
CA ALA A 55 7.70 17.97 8.69
C ALA A 55 7.29 19.20 9.50
N LEU A 56 6.01 19.55 9.50
CA LEU A 56 5.47 20.76 10.10
C LEU A 56 4.29 20.44 11.01
N SER A 57 4.06 21.28 12.02
CA SER A 57 2.93 21.20 12.94
C SER A 57 2.04 22.47 12.96
N GLY A 58 2.31 23.41 12.06
CA GLY A 58 1.60 24.69 11.95
C GLY A 58 0.98 24.92 10.57
N THR A 59 0.43 26.11 10.36
CA THR A 59 -0.28 26.48 9.12
C THR A 59 0.46 27.55 8.31
N SER A 60 1.76 27.70 8.50
CA SER A 60 2.62 28.64 7.77
C SER A 60 3.90 27.95 7.30
N ALA A 61 4.20 28.10 6.02
CA ALA A 61 5.36 27.51 5.37
C ALA A 61 6.67 28.19 5.84
N PRO A 62 7.73 27.44 6.17
CA PRO A 62 8.89 27.95 6.89
C PRO A 62 9.79 28.89 6.08
N PHE A 63 9.85 28.73 4.76
CA PHE A 63 10.66 29.55 3.86
C PHE A 63 9.85 30.64 3.19
N SER A 64 8.69 30.31 2.61
CA SER A 64 7.86 31.25 1.86
C SER A 64 6.93 32.09 2.74
N GLY A 65 6.65 31.63 3.97
CA GLY A 65 5.66 32.23 4.87
C GLY A 65 4.20 31.99 4.44
N MET A 66 4.00 31.24 3.35
CA MET A 66 2.69 31.04 2.76
C MET A 66 1.75 30.20 3.64
N PRO A 67 0.43 30.48 3.63
CA PRO A 67 -0.53 29.71 4.43
C PRO A 67 -0.73 28.31 3.86
N THR A 68 -0.90 27.35 4.78
CA THR A 68 -1.16 25.94 4.48
C THR A 68 -2.23 25.38 5.42
N VAL A 69 -2.83 24.24 5.07
CA VAL A 69 -3.97 23.67 5.79
C VAL A 69 -3.62 23.02 7.13
N GLY A 70 -2.33 22.81 7.41
CA GLY A 70 -1.88 22.06 8.59
C GLY A 70 -1.98 20.54 8.37
N ALA A 71 -1.92 19.75 9.44
CA ALA A 71 -2.00 18.29 9.36
C ALA A 71 -3.43 17.81 9.07
N ALA A 72 -3.57 16.72 8.31
CA ALA A 72 -4.86 16.07 8.05
C ALA A 72 -5.31 15.24 9.25
N SER A 73 -4.35 14.57 9.89
CA SER A 73 -4.51 13.82 11.13
C SER A 73 -3.34 14.11 12.07
N GLY A 74 -3.44 13.68 13.33
CA GLY A 74 -2.35 13.88 14.29
C GLY A 74 -1.97 15.35 14.51
N GLY A 75 -0.67 15.62 14.58
CA GLY A 75 -0.11 16.95 14.83
C GLY A 75 1.01 17.34 13.87
N SER A 76 1.38 16.48 12.92
CA SER A 76 2.48 16.70 11.98
C SER A 76 2.09 16.29 10.56
N TYR A 77 2.71 16.90 9.56
CA TYR A 77 2.55 16.53 8.16
C TYR A 77 3.81 16.91 7.37
N ALA A 78 4.06 16.25 6.24
CA ALA A 78 5.19 16.61 5.37
C ALA A 78 4.76 17.63 4.32
N MET A 79 5.63 18.58 3.99
CA MET A 79 5.37 19.56 2.94
C MET A 79 6.66 20.04 2.28
N THR A 80 6.61 20.31 0.98
CA THR A 80 7.66 21.10 0.32
C THR A 80 7.46 22.60 0.51
N ASP A 81 8.56 23.31 0.62
CA ASP A 81 8.59 24.77 0.57
C ASP A 81 9.93 25.25 0.06
N GLN A 82 9.94 26.42 -0.57
CA GLN A 82 11.11 26.96 -1.26
C GLN A 82 11.25 28.48 -1.13
N SER A 83 12.43 29.00 -1.51
CA SER A 83 12.70 30.43 -1.68
C SER A 83 13.15 30.81 -3.09
N GLY A 84 13.20 29.84 -4.00
CA GLY A 84 13.61 29.96 -5.39
C GLY A 84 13.38 28.62 -6.11
N PRO A 85 13.76 28.49 -7.39
CA PRO A 85 13.52 27.27 -8.15
C PRO A 85 14.18 26.02 -7.55
N GLY A 86 13.45 24.91 -7.59
CA GLY A 86 13.88 23.65 -7.01
C GLY A 86 13.22 22.41 -7.64
N ALA A 87 13.75 21.26 -7.25
CA ALA A 87 13.09 19.97 -7.43
C ALA A 87 13.33 19.13 -6.18
N HIS A 88 12.26 18.59 -5.62
CA HIS A 88 12.25 18.03 -4.28
C HIS A 88 11.53 16.69 -4.27
N ALA A 89 12.20 15.64 -3.80
CA ALA A 89 11.64 14.29 -3.72
C ALA A 89 11.71 13.74 -2.30
N LEU A 90 10.60 13.17 -1.84
CA LEU A 90 10.48 12.40 -0.61
C LEU A 90 10.23 10.95 -0.99
N THR A 91 11.15 10.06 -0.62
CA THR A 91 11.06 8.64 -0.95
C THR A 91 11.09 7.76 0.29
N GLN A 92 10.39 6.63 0.21
CA GLN A 92 10.55 5.53 1.16
C GLN A 92 10.58 4.20 0.42
N SER A 93 11.59 3.41 0.72
CA SER A 93 11.70 2.03 0.22
C SER A 93 10.73 1.13 0.98
N PHE A 94 10.05 0.24 0.26
CA PHE A 94 9.19 -0.77 0.85
C PHE A 94 9.40 -2.12 0.14
N THR A 95 9.18 -3.21 0.88
CA THR A 95 9.31 -4.57 0.37
C THR A 95 7.97 -5.28 0.45
N VAL A 96 7.56 -5.86 -0.66
CA VAL A 96 6.33 -6.63 -0.80
C VAL A 96 6.70 -8.11 -0.86
N ALA A 97 6.11 -8.94 0.01
CA ALA A 97 6.06 -10.38 -0.21
C ALA A 97 4.94 -10.69 -1.22
N PRO A 98 4.97 -11.84 -1.93
CA PRO A 98 3.88 -12.21 -2.84
C PRO A 98 2.51 -12.04 -2.17
N SER A 99 1.71 -11.11 -2.71
CA SER A 99 0.49 -10.61 -2.07
C SER A 99 -0.67 -10.64 -3.06
N ALA A 100 -1.86 -10.91 -2.56
CA ALA A 100 -3.08 -10.92 -3.39
C ALA A 100 -3.70 -9.53 -3.49
N SER A 101 -3.35 -8.61 -2.60
CA SER A 101 -3.75 -7.21 -2.67
C SER A 101 -2.68 -6.33 -2.05
N VAL A 102 -2.38 -5.20 -2.69
CA VAL A 102 -1.51 -4.13 -2.18
C VAL A 102 -2.15 -2.79 -2.50
N ILE A 103 -2.60 -2.08 -1.47
CA ILE A 103 -3.31 -0.80 -1.59
C ILE A 103 -2.42 0.32 -1.04
N LEU A 104 -2.13 1.30 -1.88
CA LEU A 104 -1.50 2.57 -1.47
C LEU A 104 -2.61 3.58 -1.19
N SER A 105 -2.52 4.28 -0.06
CA SER A 105 -3.36 5.44 0.24
C SER A 105 -2.56 6.56 0.88
N PHE A 106 -3.04 7.79 0.71
CA PHE A 106 -2.45 9.00 1.31
C PHE A 106 -3.43 10.18 1.20
N ALA A 107 -3.26 11.16 2.07
CA ALA A 107 -3.89 12.48 1.93
C ALA A 107 -2.86 13.44 1.31
N MET A 108 -3.26 14.17 0.27
CA MET A 108 -2.37 15.16 -0.36
C MET A 108 -3.10 16.46 -0.69
N PHE A 109 -2.42 17.59 -0.52
CA PHE A 109 -2.81 18.87 -1.12
C PHE A 109 -1.66 19.42 -1.96
N ILE A 110 -1.99 20.29 -2.91
CA ILE A 110 -1.02 21.08 -3.67
C ILE A 110 -1.46 22.52 -3.64
N ASN A 111 -0.60 23.43 -3.17
CA ASN A 111 -0.77 24.87 -3.32
C ASN A 111 0.20 25.34 -4.39
N ASN A 112 -0.32 25.94 -5.47
CA ASN A 112 0.49 26.42 -6.56
C ASN A 112 0.25 27.90 -6.78
N TYR A 113 1.20 28.71 -6.33
CA TYR A 113 1.07 30.15 -6.33
C TYR A 113 1.33 30.78 -7.71
N ALA A 114 1.82 30.00 -8.68
CA ALA A 114 1.85 30.41 -10.09
C ALA A 114 0.49 30.24 -10.79
N GLY A 115 -0.50 29.63 -10.13
CA GLY A 115 -1.90 29.59 -10.57
C GLY A 115 -2.26 28.44 -11.51
N ALA A 116 -1.30 27.79 -12.16
CA ALA A 116 -1.54 26.61 -13.00
C ALA A 116 -0.32 25.69 -13.06
N MET A 117 -0.57 24.42 -13.39
CA MET A 117 0.48 23.47 -13.72
C MET A 117 1.24 23.91 -14.98
N SER A 118 2.56 23.69 -15.01
CA SER A 118 3.38 23.84 -16.21
C SER A 118 4.42 22.72 -16.31
N GLY A 119 4.80 22.31 -17.52
CA GLY A 119 5.69 21.16 -17.73
C GLY A 119 4.98 19.81 -17.58
N GLY A 120 5.53 18.91 -16.76
CA GLY A 120 4.93 17.59 -16.47
C GLY A 120 5.71 16.37 -16.99
N THR A 121 6.91 16.57 -17.55
CA THR A 121 7.71 15.48 -18.14
C THR A 121 9.01 15.19 -17.37
N THR A 122 9.62 16.21 -16.79
CA THR A 122 10.93 16.13 -16.10
C THR A 122 10.83 16.75 -14.70
N LEU A 123 11.67 16.30 -13.78
CA LEU A 123 11.91 16.99 -12.51
C LEU A 123 13.18 17.86 -12.64
N ASP A 124 13.20 18.74 -13.64
CA ASP A 124 14.32 19.64 -13.94
C ASP A 124 13.89 21.10 -13.76
N MET A 125 14.43 21.74 -12.72
CA MET A 125 14.14 23.13 -12.37
C MET A 125 14.67 24.14 -13.41
N ASN A 126 15.61 23.74 -14.28
CA ASN A 126 16.17 24.61 -15.32
C ASN A 126 15.31 24.66 -16.59
N GLN A 127 14.35 23.75 -16.75
CA GLN A 127 13.39 23.77 -17.85
C GLN A 127 12.24 24.71 -17.49
N GLN A 128 12.11 25.86 -18.15
CA GLN A 128 11.05 26.82 -17.83
C GLN A 128 10.01 26.92 -18.96
N PRO A 129 8.70 26.87 -18.65
CA PRO A 129 8.10 26.71 -17.32
C PRO A 129 7.96 25.23 -16.90
N ASN A 130 8.25 24.92 -15.64
CA ASN A 130 8.08 23.59 -15.07
C ASN A 130 7.71 23.69 -13.59
N GLN A 131 6.43 23.43 -13.29
CA GLN A 131 5.86 23.54 -11.95
C GLN A 131 4.71 22.55 -11.77
N TYR A 132 5.01 21.42 -11.12
CA TYR A 132 4.03 20.36 -10.85
C TYR A 132 4.54 19.38 -9.79
N GLY A 133 3.59 18.68 -9.16
CA GLY A 133 3.83 17.54 -8.28
C GLY A 133 3.51 16.22 -8.98
N ARG A 134 4.14 15.14 -8.52
CA ARG A 134 3.93 13.78 -8.99
C ARG A 134 4.06 12.75 -7.88
N VAL A 135 3.35 11.64 -8.06
CA VAL A 135 3.45 10.46 -7.18
C VAL A 135 3.72 9.25 -8.04
N ASP A 136 4.71 8.45 -7.64
CA ASP A 136 5.18 7.31 -8.43
C ASP A 136 5.51 6.10 -7.57
N ILE A 137 5.38 4.92 -8.17
CA ILE A 137 6.08 3.72 -7.75
C ILE A 137 7.34 3.59 -8.60
N LEU A 138 8.50 3.54 -7.96
CA LEU A 138 9.79 3.36 -8.61
C LEU A 138 10.34 1.96 -8.37
N SER A 139 11.21 1.53 -9.27
CA SER A 139 12.08 0.37 -9.04
C SER A 139 13.05 0.63 -7.88
N ALA A 140 13.54 -0.43 -7.23
CA ALA A 140 14.42 -0.33 -6.06
C ALA A 140 15.67 0.55 -6.27
N GLY A 141 16.23 0.55 -7.49
CA GLY A 141 17.47 1.27 -7.83
C GLY A 141 17.25 2.58 -8.58
N ALA A 142 16.02 3.01 -8.80
CA ALA A 142 15.73 4.26 -9.49
C ALA A 142 16.23 5.46 -8.68
N SER A 143 16.74 6.47 -9.39
CA SER A 143 17.04 7.78 -8.81
C SER A 143 15.75 8.49 -8.38
N ALA A 144 15.81 9.27 -7.30
CA ALA A 144 14.70 10.07 -6.80
C ALA A 144 14.15 11.06 -7.85
N PHE A 145 14.96 11.46 -8.83
CA PHE A 145 14.56 12.37 -9.92
C PHE A 145 14.30 11.68 -11.27
N ASP A 146 14.31 10.35 -11.32
CA ASP A 146 14.05 9.62 -12.56
C ASP A 146 12.59 9.78 -13.01
N THR A 147 12.36 10.28 -14.22
CA THR A 147 11.02 10.40 -14.82
C THR A 147 10.82 9.44 -16.00
N THR A 148 11.73 8.47 -16.15
CA THR A 148 11.86 7.56 -17.29
C THR A 148 11.76 6.08 -16.84
N GLY A 149 12.70 5.23 -17.24
CA GLY A 149 12.64 3.77 -17.09
C GLY A 149 12.66 3.24 -15.66
N GLY A 150 13.09 4.03 -14.66
CA GLY A 150 12.99 3.65 -13.26
C GLY A 150 11.59 3.83 -12.65
N VAL A 151 10.67 4.52 -13.35
CA VAL A 151 9.27 4.68 -12.95
C VAL A 151 8.47 3.46 -13.39
N LEU A 152 7.99 2.66 -12.44
CA LEU A 152 7.16 1.49 -12.72
C LEU A 152 5.70 1.88 -12.94
N SER A 153 5.25 2.90 -12.22
CA SER A 153 3.91 3.48 -12.40
C SER A 153 3.90 4.93 -11.95
N ASN A 154 3.26 5.77 -12.75
CA ASN A 154 2.89 7.12 -12.35
C ASN A 154 1.43 7.10 -11.88
N LEU A 155 1.21 7.53 -10.64
CA LEU A 155 -0.10 7.53 -9.99
C LEU A 155 -0.76 8.91 -10.01
N PHE A 156 0.07 9.95 -10.09
CA PHE A 156 -0.37 11.33 -10.14
C PHE A 156 0.67 12.20 -10.85
N ILE A 157 0.17 13.14 -11.66
CA ILE A 157 0.89 14.31 -12.18
C ILE A 157 -0.11 15.47 -12.14
N GLY A 158 0.24 16.58 -11.49
CA GLY A 158 -0.65 17.73 -11.40
C GLY A 158 -0.06 18.90 -10.65
N GLY A 159 -0.61 20.09 -10.88
CA GLY A 159 -0.12 21.34 -10.28
C GLY A 159 -1.09 22.03 -9.33
N GLY A 160 -2.27 21.46 -9.04
CA GLY A 160 -3.29 22.14 -8.21
C GLY A 160 -3.86 23.41 -8.87
N ASN A 161 -5.02 23.87 -8.38
CA ASN A 161 -5.80 24.94 -9.04
C ASN A 161 -6.23 26.07 -8.08
N GLY A 162 -5.58 26.20 -6.92
CA GLY A 162 -6.04 27.12 -5.86
C GLY A 162 -5.06 27.23 -4.70
N LEU A 163 -5.40 28.09 -3.74
CA LEU A 163 -4.65 28.41 -2.53
C LEU A 163 -5.68 28.78 -1.44
N THR A 164 -5.63 28.34 -0.19
CA THR A 164 -4.96 27.20 0.46
C THR A 164 -5.88 25.97 0.32
N ASN A 165 -5.46 24.95 -0.44
CA ASN A 165 -6.33 23.83 -0.81
C ASN A 165 -6.49 22.80 0.32
N PRO A 166 -7.71 22.23 0.52
CA PRO A 166 -7.90 21.11 1.43
C PRO A 166 -7.18 19.85 0.92
N TYR A 167 -6.94 18.91 1.85
CA TYR A 167 -6.47 17.57 1.49
C TYR A 167 -7.48 16.86 0.58
N SER A 168 -6.95 16.19 -0.44
CA SER A 168 -7.66 15.20 -1.24
C SER A 168 -7.18 13.80 -0.85
N PRO A 169 -8.08 12.86 -0.56
CA PRO A 169 -7.71 11.48 -0.29
C PRO A 169 -7.43 10.74 -1.60
N TYR A 170 -6.33 9.99 -1.63
CA TYR A 170 -5.95 9.12 -2.73
C TYR A 170 -5.90 7.67 -2.26
N SER A 171 -6.35 6.76 -3.14
CA SER A 171 -6.29 5.32 -2.92
C SER A 171 -6.09 4.62 -4.26
N PHE A 172 -5.02 3.83 -4.37
CA PHE A 172 -4.63 3.12 -5.57
C PHE A 172 -4.41 1.64 -5.26
N ASP A 173 -5.02 0.77 -6.06
CA ASP A 173 -4.63 -0.63 -6.10
C ASP A 173 -3.37 -0.77 -6.96
N ILE A 174 -2.24 -1.08 -6.30
CA ILE A 174 -0.93 -1.25 -6.95
C ILE A 174 -0.53 -2.73 -7.07
N THR A 175 -1.45 -3.66 -6.82
CA THR A 175 -1.19 -5.10 -6.81
C THR A 175 -0.57 -5.60 -8.12
N SER A 176 -1.04 -5.11 -9.26
CA SER A 176 -0.49 -5.51 -10.57
C SER A 176 0.95 -5.06 -10.80
N ILE A 177 1.42 -4.06 -10.04
CA ILE A 177 2.76 -3.47 -10.15
C ILE A 177 3.73 -4.19 -9.21
N VAL A 178 3.31 -4.43 -7.97
CA VAL A 178 4.21 -4.89 -6.89
C VAL A 178 3.85 -6.24 -6.27
N GLY A 179 2.67 -6.79 -6.56
CA GLY A 179 2.10 -7.96 -5.89
C GLY A 179 2.86 -9.28 -6.12
N ASN A 180 3.67 -9.36 -7.17
CA ASN A 180 4.60 -10.49 -7.37
C ASN A 180 5.76 -10.53 -6.34
N GLY A 181 5.89 -9.47 -5.55
CA GLY A 181 6.91 -9.30 -4.54
C GLY A 181 8.19 -8.66 -5.07
N GLY A 182 8.98 -8.11 -4.16
CA GLY A 182 10.20 -7.37 -4.46
C GLY A 182 10.36 -6.12 -3.61
N THR A 183 11.41 -5.36 -3.88
CA THR A 183 11.65 -4.06 -3.25
C THR A 183 11.37 -2.95 -4.25
N PHE A 184 10.71 -1.90 -3.78
CA PHE A 184 10.25 -0.76 -4.56
C PHE A 184 10.46 0.52 -3.76
N GLN A 185 10.25 1.67 -4.38
CA GLN A 185 10.21 2.95 -3.69
C GLN A 185 8.89 3.65 -3.99
N LEU A 186 8.25 4.18 -2.95
CA LEU A 186 7.21 5.18 -3.11
C LEU A 186 7.89 6.54 -3.21
N ARG A 187 7.53 7.33 -4.22
CA ARG A 187 8.01 8.70 -4.40
C ARG A 187 6.86 9.67 -4.41
N PHE A 188 7.02 10.75 -3.63
CA PHE A 188 6.34 12.02 -3.83
C PHE A 188 7.38 13.04 -4.25
N ALA A 189 7.17 13.71 -5.37
CA ALA A 189 8.13 14.70 -5.84
C ALA A 189 7.44 15.87 -6.50
N GLU A 190 8.11 17.01 -6.47
CA GLU A 190 7.70 18.19 -7.19
C GLU A 190 8.90 18.90 -7.79
N VAL A 191 8.61 19.73 -8.77
CA VAL A 191 9.52 20.68 -9.37
C VAL A 191 8.80 22.01 -9.44
N ASP A 192 9.55 23.08 -9.24
CA ASP A 192 9.02 24.43 -9.17
C ASP A 192 10.02 25.44 -9.73
N ASN A 193 9.54 26.32 -10.60
CA ASN A 193 10.35 27.41 -11.12
C ASN A 193 9.54 28.62 -11.62
N GLN A 194 8.24 28.67 -11.31
CA GLN A 194 7.37 29.78 -11.69
C GLN A 194 7.02 30.66 -10.49
N LEU A 195 6.69 30.05 -9.35
CA LEU A 195 6.48 30.70 -8.04
C LEU A 195 6.44 29.62 -6.95
N PHE A 196 6.11 29.98 -5.70
CA PHE A 196 5.96 28.99 -4.62
C PHE A 196 5.02 27.84 -5.00
N PHE A 197 5.44 26.64 -4.64
CA PHE A 197 4.73 25.38 -4.86
C PHE A 197 4.89 24.54 -3.61
N ASN A 198 3.78 24.26 -2.92
CA ASN A 198 3.78 23.40 -1.75
C ASN A 198 3.02 22.12 -2.07
N MET A 199 3.71 21.00 -2.06
CA MET A 199 3.11 19.66 -2.05
C MET A 199 3.07 19.19 -0.60
N GLY A 200 1.88 18.99 -0.04
CA GLY A 200 1.70 18.51 1.33
C GLY A 200 1.14 17.11 1.40
N LEU A 201 1.60 16.32 2.36
CA LEU A 201 1.29 14.90 2.53
C LEU A 201 0.98 14.57 3.98
N ASP A 202 0.04 13.67 4.17
CA ASP A 202 -0.26 13.05 5.46
C ASP A 202 -0.89 11.67 5.25
N ASP A 203 -1.01 10.88 6.32
CA ASP A 203 -1.68 9.58 6.35
C ASP A 203 -1.23 8.59 5.25
N VAL A 204 0.08 8.55 4.94
CA VAL A 204 0.60 7.65 3.90
C VAL A 204 0.62 6.19 4.39
N SER A 205 -0.04 5.30 3.65
CA SER A 205 -0.15 3.88 3.97
C SER A 205 0.06 3.01 2.73
N ILE A 206 0.77 1.88 2.89
CA ILE A 206 0.70 0.76 1.95
C ILE A 206 0.30 -0.48 2.73
N ASP A 207 -0.90 -0.97 2.48
CA ASP A 207 -1.43 -2.17 3.11
C ASP A 207 -1.36 -3.36 2.15
N ALA A 208 -0.55 -4.37 2.49
CA ALA A 208 -0.38 -5.59 1.72
C ALA A 208 -1.05 -6.80 2.39
N ALA A 209 -1.92 -7.48 1.67
CA ALA A 209 -2.65 -8.66 2.14
C ALA A 209 -2.26 -9.91 1.35
N THR A 210 -1.91 -10.99 2.05
CA THR A 210 -1.63 -12.29 1.43
C THR A 210 -2.93 -13.04 1.16
N GLY A 211 -3.09 -13.56 -0.05
CA GLY A 211 -4.26 -14.35 -0.42
C GLY A 211 -4.04 -15.81 -0.08
N THR A 212 -4.34 -16.22 1.15
CA THR A 212 -4.64 -17.64 1.36
C THR A 212 -6.06 -17.87 0.86
N ALA A 213 -6.20 -18.48 -0.33
CA ALA A 213 -7.50 -18.97 -0.76
C ALA A 213 -8.06 -19.90 0.35
N PRO A 214 -9.34 -19.77 0.75
CA PRO A 214 -9.95 -20.75 1.63
C PRO A 214 -9.79 -22.13 0.96
N VAL A 215 -9.11 -23.06 1.62
CA VAL A 215 -9.06 -24.45 1.16
C VAL A 215 -10.51 -24.92 1.09
N PRO A 216 -11.02 -25.33 -0.08
CA PRO A 216 -12.39 -25.81 -0.19
C PRO A 216 -12.60 -26.92 0.84
N GLU A 217 -13.62 -26.80 1.70
CA GLU A 217 -13.96 -27.87 2.62
C GLU A 217 -14.07 -29.15 1.80
N PRO A 218 -13.25 -30.18 2.08
CA PRO A 218 -13.35 -31.41 1.35
C PRO A 218 -14.79 -31.92 1.47
N GLY A 219 -15.36 -32.43 0.39
CA GLY A 219 -16.65 -33.15 0.40
C GLY A 219 -16.71 -34.28 1.45
N THR A 220 -15.60 -34.56 2.15
CA THR A 220 -15.47 -35.30 3.40
C THR A 220 -16.51 -34.94 4.46
N MET A 221 -16.97 -33.69 4.63
CA MET A 221 -18.08 -33.42 5.58
C MET A 221 -19.41 -34.00 5.08
N MET A 222 -19.68 -33.89 3.78
CA MET A 222 -20.84 -34.51 3.14
C MET A 222 -20.73 -36.05 3.15
N LEU A 223 -19.53 -36.58 2.95
CA LEU A 223 -19.23 -38.02 2.99
C LEU A 223 -19.24 -38.59 4.43
N LEU A 224 -18.80 -37.82 5.42
CA LEU A 224 -18.88 -38.15 6.84
C LEU A 224 -20.34 -38.15 7.30
N GLY A 225 -21.10 -37.12 6.92
CA GLY A 225 -22.54 -37.06 7.15
C GLY A 225 -23.26 -38.25 6.51
N ALA A 226 -22.98 -38.54 5.23
CA ALA A 226 -23.53 -39.69 4.53
C ALA A 226 -23.10 -41.02 5.14
N GLY A 227 -21.86 -41.12 5.63
CA GLY A 227 -21.32 -42.31 6.31
C GLY A 227 -22.02 -42.58 7.64
N PHE A 228 -22.21 -41.56 8.48
CA PHE A 228 -22.95 -41.70 9.74
C PHE A 228 -24.43 -42.03 9.50
N LEU A 229 -25.05 -41.41 8.50
CA LEU A 229 -26.41 -41.76 8.07
C LEU A 229 -26.49 -43.21 7.60
N GLY A 230 -25.53 -43.67 6.80
CA GLY A 230 -25.44 -45.07 6.35
C GLY A 230 -25.31 -46.06 7.50
N LEU A 231 -24.47 -45.77 8.49
CA LEU A 231 -24.28 -46.58 9.69
C LEU A 231 -25.54 -46.60 10.58
N ALA A 232 -26.23 -45.47 10.73
CA ALA A 232 -27.46 -45.39 11.51
C ALA A 232 -28.60 -46.22 10.87
N VAL A 233 -28.75 -46.13 9.54
CA VAL A 233 -29.73 -46.92 8.77
C VAL A 233 -29.42 -48.42 8.87
N TYR A 234 -28.15 -48.80 8.74
CA TYR A 234 -27.71 -50.19 8.89
C TYR A 234 -27.99 -50.74 10.29
N GLY A 235 -27.66 -49.96 11.33
CA GLY A 235 -27.92 -50.34 12.73
C GLY A 235 -29.40 -50.54 13.05
N LYS A 236 -30.30 -49.70 12.48
CA LYS A 236 -31.75 -49.84 12.67
C LYS A 236 -32.32 -51.11 12.02
N ARG A 237 -31.86 -51.47 10.83
CA ARG A 237 -32.32 -52.68 10.12
C ARG A 237 -31.96 -53.96 10.86
N ARG A 238 -30.81 -53.99 11.53
CA ARG A 238 -30.33 -55.17 12.28
C ARG A 238 -31.09 -55.44 13.58
N LYS A 239 -31.75 -54.42 14.17
CA LYS A 239 -32.56 -54.58 15.39
C LYS A 239 -33.98 -55.08 15.10
N ASN A 240 -34.42 -55.04 13.85
CA ASN A 240 -35.79 -55.36 13.43
C ASN A 240 -35.87 -56.67 12.62
N ALA A 241 -34.78 -57.43 12.53
CA ALA A 241 -34.69 -58.75 11.91
C ALA A 241 -34.23 -59.76 12.96
#